data_AF-A0A0C3GYY6-F1
#
_entry.id   AF-A0A0C3GYY6-F1
#
_cell.length_a   1.000
_cell.length_b   1.000
_cell.length_c   1.000
_cell.angle_alpha   90.00
_cell.angle_beta   90.00
_cell.angle_gamma   90.00
#
_symmetry.space_group_name_H-M   'P 1'
#
loop_
_entity.id
_entity.type
_entity.pdbx_description
1 polymer ?
#
loop_
_entity_poly.entity_id
_entity_poly.type
_entity_poly.pdbx_seq_one_letter_code
_entity_poly.pdbx_strand_id
1 'polypeptide(L)'
;MLSKIAVPLAFAYFAIAAPGVQKEARAAAVSNPSSQKVTSSAAFSSGAGNTANSNINDGTGNRGTDTYNCYYGGWQSFPPKSEWIEFDAMWNYTKSAMSTSCSDLVVGSCSSGAGAFGAGDSGEQIGQIWNAIQQVAESSLVDHRYILATIIQESSGCVNVCASTNPDPSQPDNPGLMQSDGGVTFVGNSASQSSQQTSITQMLIDGTQGTALGDGLVQCINQYGNIYEAARCYNSGSVDSGNLNDGEGATDSYVNDIANRMTGWVYADQSFDQC
;
A
#
# COMPACT_ATOMS: atom_id res chain seq x y z
N MET A 1 9.38 -3.62 -79.32
CA MET A 1 8.75 -2.39 -78.80
C MET A 1 7.27 -2.63 -78.61
N LEU A 2 6.69 -2.04 -77.56
CA LEU A 2 5.27 -2.00 -77.16
C LEU A 2 4.80 -3.04 -76.13
N SER A 3 5.00 -2.62 -74.87
CA SER A 3 4.14 -2.68 -73.68
C SER A 3 3.14 -3.81 -73.49
N LYS A 4 3.40 -4.60 -72.45
CA LYS A 4 2.38 -5.32 -71.68
C LYS A 4 1.62 -4.32 -70.80
N ILE A 5 0.32 -4.19 -71.00
CA ILE A 5 -0.59 -3.50 -70.08
C ILE A 5 -1.17 -4.58 -69.15
N ALA A 6 -0.80 -4.51 -67.88
CA ALA A 6 -1.38 -5.33 -66.82
C ALA A 6 -2.62 -4.62 -66.26
N VAL A 7 -3.76 -5.33 -66.26
CA VAL A 7 -4.99 -4.92 -65.58
C VAL A 7 -4.90 -5.41 -64.12
N PRO A 8 -5.03 -4.55 -63.10
CA PRO A 8 -5.05 -5.03 -61.72
C PRO A 8 -6.45 -5.53 -61.37
N LEU A 9 -6.54 -6.81 -60.98
CA LEU A 9 -7.66 -7.34 -60.20
C LEU A 9 -7.61 -6.72 -58.80
N ALA A 10 -8.65 -5.99 -58.43
CA ALA A 10 -8.86 -5.57 -57.05
C ALA A 10 -9.34 -6.77 -56.22
N PHE A 11 -8.46 -7.33 -55.40
CA PHE A 11 -8.85 -8.25 -54.33
C PHE A 11 -9.40 -7.43 -53.17
N ALA A 12 -10.70 -7.57 -52.91
CA ALA A 12 -11.30 -7.07 -51.67
C ALA A 12 -10.77 -7.90 -50.50
N TYR A 13 -9.85 -7.33 -49.73
CA TYR A 13 -9.46 -7.86 -48.42
C TYR A 13 -10.61 -7.61 -47.44
N PHE A 14 -11.34 -8.66 -47.07
CA PHE A 14 -12.12 -8.63 -45.84
C PHE A 14 -11.14 -8.71 -44.67
N ALA A 15 -10.88 -7.58 -44.02
CA ALA A 15 -10.18 -7.54 -42.75
C ALA A 15 -11.11 -8.17 -41.69
N ILE A 16 -10.80 -9.39 -41.27
CA ILE A 16 -11.40 -10.00 -40.09
C ILE A 16 -10.76 -9.26 -38.90
N ALA A 17 -11.52 -8.35 -38.28
CA ALA A 17 -11.09 -7.69 -37.06
C ALA A 17 -10.87 -8.76 -35.98
N ALA A 18 -9.63 -8.86 -35.48
CA ALA A 18 -9.35 -9.63 -34.28
C ALA A 18 -10.19 -9.07 -33.12
N PRO A 19 -10.77 -9.91 -32.25
CA PRO A 19 -11.48 -9.42 -31.08
C PRO A 19 -10.48 -8.62 -30.25
N GLY A 20 -10.75 -7.32 -30.15
CA GLY A 20 -9.95 -6.40 -29.35
C GLY A 20 -9.95 -6.90 -27.91
N VAL A 21 -8.76 -7.12 -27.37
CA VAL A 21 -8.54 -7.18 -25.93
C VAL A 21 -9.14 -5.91 -25.36
N GLN A 22 -10.24 -6.03 -24.63
CA GLN A 22 -10.78 -4.97 -23.81
C GLN A 22 -9.66 -4.64 -22.81
N LYS A 23 -8.90 -3.57 -23.07
CA LYS A 23 -8.14 -2.91 -22.01
C LYS A 23 -9.19 -2.43 -21.04
N GLU A 24 -9.36 -3.17 -19.95
CA GLU A 24 -10.13 -2.71 -18.81
C GLU A 24 -9.73 -1.26 -18.53
N ALA A 25 -10.74 -0.39 -18.54
CA ALA A 25 -10.53 1.01 -18.30
C ALA A 25 -9.95 1.12 -16.89
N ARG A 26 -8.66 1.48 -16.79
CA ARG A 26 -8.02 1.86 -15.53
C ARG A 26 -8.98 2.81 -14.82
N ALA A 27 -9.39 2.47 -13.60
CA ALA A 27 -10.19 3.35 -12.76
C ALA A 27 -9.51 4.73 -12.81
N ALA A 28 -10.23 5.71 -13.36
CA ALA A 28 -9.71 7.06 -13.46
C ALA A 28 -9.31 7.49 -12.05
N ALA A 29 -8.10 8.01 -11.87
CA ALA A 29 -7.66 8.56 -10.59
C ALA A 29 -8.70 9.59 -10.13
N VAL A 30 -9.59 9.18 -9.23
CA VAL A 30 -10.72 10.01 -8.82
C VAL A 30 -10.09 11.04 -7.90
N SER A 31 -9.99 12.29 -8.34
CA SER A 31 -9.28 13.35 -7.63
C SER A 31 -10.02 13.84 -6.37
N ASN A 32 -10.64 12.94 -5.61
CA ASN A 32 -11.36 13.28 -4.40
C ASN A 32 -11.05 12.24 -3.32
N PRO A 33 -10.44 12.63 -2.18
CA PRO A 33 -10.34 11.72 -1.04
C PRO A 33 -11.73 11.21 -0.72
N SER A 34 -11.83 9.89 -0.58
CA SER A 34 -12.94 9.26 0.12
C SER A 34 -13.17 10.04 1.42
N SER A 35 -14.41 10.36 1.79
CA SER A 35 -14.69 11.15 3.01
C SER A 35 -14.66 10.30 4.29
N GLN A 36 -14.22 9.04 4.18
CA GLN A 36 -14.21 8.09 5.29
C GLN A 36 -13.15 8.49 6.30
N LYS A 37 -13.52 8.40 7.58
CA LYS A 37 -12.64 8.72 8.70
C LYS A 37 -12.90 7.83 9.89
N VAL A 38 -11.92 7.74 10.78
CA VAL A 38 -12.06 7.07 12.07
C VAL A 38 -13.10 7.81 12.91
N THR A 39 -14.05 7.04 13.45
CA THR A 39 -15.15 7.51 14.31
C THR A 39 -15.23 6.74 15.63
N SER A 40 -14.58 5.57 15.71
CA SER A 40 -14.56 4.74 16.92
C SER A 40 -13.82 5.44 18.07
N SER A 41 -14.48 5.60 19.22
CA SER A 41 -13.85 6.13 20.44
C SER A 41 -12.75 5.21 20.98
N ALA A 42 -12.91 3.89 20.81
CA ALA A 42 -11.90 2.91 21.14
C ALA A 42 -10.62 3.12 20.32
N ALA A 43 -10.76 3.44 19.02
CA ALA A 43 -9.62 3.75 18.15
C ALA A 43 -8.81 4.94 18.65
N PHE A 44 -9.46 6.03 19.08
CA PHE A 44 -8.75 7.18 19.65
C PHE A 44 -8.08 6.85 21.00
N SER A 45 -8.67 5.93 21.78
CA SER A 45 -8.11 5.50 23.07
C SER A 45 -6.89 4.58 22.89
N SER A 46 -6.93 3.68 21.91
CA SER A 46 -5.83 2.75 21.61
C SER A 46 -4.70 3.38 20.80
N GLY A 47 -4.95 4.49 20.12
CA GLY A 47 -4.01 5.18 19.27
C GLY A 47 -4.17 4.93 17.78
N ALA A 48 -5.06 4.01 17.36
CA ALA A 48 -5.36 3.79 15.96
C ALA A 48 -5.98 5.03 15.27
N GLY A 49 -6.80 5.77 16.02
CA GLY A 49 -7.30 7.09 15.64
C GLY A 49 -6.43 8.21 16.21
N ASN A 50 -6.08 9.20 15.41
CA ASN A 50 -5.24 10.33 15.81
C ASN A 50 -5.77 11.66 15.23
N THR A 51 -6.05 12.62 16.11
CA THR A 51 -6.49 13.99 15.73
C THR A 51 -5.34 14.99 15.65
N ALA A 52 -4.13 14.57 16.01
CA ALA A 52 -2.93 15.39 16.08
C ALA A 52 -1.83 14.88 15.12
N ASN A 53 -2.21 14.34 13.95
CA ASN A 53 -1.29 13.82 12.93
C ASN A 53 -0.30 14.86 12.37
N SER A 54 -0.52 16.16 12.64
CA SER A 54 0.49 17.20 12.34
C SER A 54 1.71 17.15 13.27
N ASN A 55 1.61 16.48 14.42
CA ASN A 55 2.76 16.24 15.30
C ASN A 55 3.54 15.00 14.83
N ILE A 56 4.69 15.23 14.21
CA ILE A 56 5.61 14.16 13.78
C ILE A 56 6.49 13.58 14.90
N ASN A 57 6.47 14.21 16.08
CA ASN A 57 7.18 13.78 17.28
C ASN A 57 6.17 13.23 18.32
N ASP A 58 5.39 12.21 17.93
CA ASP A 58 4.21 11.73 18.65
C ASP A 58 4.32 10.30 19.20
N GLY A 59 5.53 9.91 19.59
CA GLY A 59 5.87 8.57 20.11
C GLY A 59 6.86 8.62 21.28
N THR A 60 7.74 7.62 21.34
CA THR A 60 8.67 7.41 22.48
C THR A 60 9.85 8.39 22.58
N GLY A 61 10.01 9.35 21.67
CA GLY A 61 11.20 10.20 21.59
C GLY A 61 12.47 9.47 21.15
N ASN A 62 12.37 8.21 20.69
CA ASN A 62 13.49 7.43 20.19
C ASN A 62 13.08 6.62 18.94
N ARG A 63 14.09 6.11 18.23
CA ARG A 63 13.91 5.34 16.99
C ARG A 63 13.54 3.86 17.20
N GLY A 64 13.40 3.42 18.46
CA GLY A 64 13.26 2.01 18.79
C GLY A 64 14.54 1.21 18.51
N THR A 65 14.35 -0.10 18.34
CA THR A 65 15.44 -1.05 18.02
C THR A 65 15.07 -1.81 16.75
N ASP A 66 16.02 -1.94 15.84
CA ASP A 66 15.87 -2.75 14.64
C ASP A 66 16.03 -4.23 14.98
N THR A 67 14.96 -4.80 15.54
CA THR A 67 14.87 -6.18 16.02
C THR A 67 13.46 -6.68 15.79
N TYR A 68 13.33 -7.96 15.47
CA TYR A 68 12.04 -8.63 15.35
C TYR A 68 11.66 -9.31 16.68
N ASN A 69 10.46 -9.02 17.18
CA ASN A 69 9.89 -9.57 18.40
C ASN A 69 8.64 -10.41 18.07
N CYS A 70 8.45 -11.51 18.79
CA CYS A 70 7.26 -12.35 18.66
C CYS A 70 6.16 -11.91 19.64
N TYR A 71 4.99 -11.57 19.09
CA TYR A 71 3.76 -11.29 19.81
C TYR A 71 2.71 -12.36 19.53
N TYR A 72 1.86 -12.71 20.51
CA TYR A 72 0.90 -13.80 20.41
C TYR A 72 -0.45 -13.46 21.06
N GLY A 73 -1.50 -14.14 20.60
CA GLY A 73 -2.84 -14.02 21.14
C GLY A 73 -3.58 -12.80 20.60
N GLY A 74 -4.43 -12.20 21.44
CA GLY A 74 -5.19 -11.00 21.10
C GLY A 74 -4.36 -9.71 21.15
N TRP A 75 -4.96 -8.62 20.65
CA TRP A 75 -4.28 -7.33 20.46
C TRP A 75 -3.66 -6.73 21.73
N GLN A 76 -4.16 -7.09 22.91
CA GLN A 76 -3.64 -6.60 24.20
C GLN A 76 -2.22 -7.09 24.50
N SER A 77 -1.76 -8.14 23.82
CA SER A 77 -0.40 -8.67 23.95
C SER A 77 0.61 -7.97 23.02
N PHE A 78 0.13 -7.06 22.16
CA PHE A 78 0.95 -6.31 21.23
C PHE A 78 1.28 -4.92 21.80
N PRO A 79 2.34 -4.24 21.32
CA PRO A 79 2.82 -2.99 21.93
C PRO A 79 1.74 -1.90 21.99
N PRO A 80 1.43 -1.29 23.14
CA PRO A 80 0.51 -0.17 23.20
C PRO A 80 1.10 1.08 22.53
N LYS A 81 0.26 2.09 22.24
CA LYS A 81 0.68 3.39 21.68
C LYS A 81 1.90 4.01 22.36
N SER A 82 2.02 3.83 23.68
CA SER A 82 3.13 4.36 24.48
C SER A 82 4.50 3.75 24.14
N GLU A 83 4.54 2.65 23.39
CA GLU A 83 5.77 2.00 22.92
C GLU A 83 6.05 2.29 21.44
N TRP A 84 5.12 2.94 20.72
CA TRP A 84 5.31 3.26 19.31
C TRP A 84 6.32 4.40 19.13
N ILE A 85 7.25 4.21 18.21
CA ILE A 85 8.25 5.23 17.88
C ILE A 85 7.59 6.47 17.26
N GLU A 86 8.31 7.58 17.22
CA GLU A 86 7.81 8.80 16.58
C GLU A 86 7.80 8.66 15.06
N PHE A 87 6.85 9.32 14.39
CA PHE A 87 6.77 9.28 12.93
C PHE A 87 8.02 9.79 12.24
N ASP A 88 8.64 10.87 12.73
CA ASP A 88 9.91 11.38 12.15
C ASP A 88 11.01 10.31 12.21
N ALA A 89 11.14 9.61 13.33
CA ALA A 89 12.13 8.55 13.47
C ALA A 89 11.83 7.36 12.54
N MET A 90 10.56 6.94 12.49
CA MET A 90 10.09 5.86 11.61
C MET A 90 10.36 6.19 10.15
N TRP A 91 9.96 7.39 9.71
CA TRP A 91 10.18 7.87 8.35
C TRP A 91 11.65 7.94 7.99
N ASN A 92 12.47 8.57 8.84
CA ASN A 92 13.88 8.74 8.56
C ASN A 92 14.60 7.39 8.41
N TYR A 93 14.14 6.37 9.13
CA TYR A 93 14.71 5.03 9.07
C TYR A 93 14.27 4.21 7.84
N THR A 94 13.04 4.42 7.35
CA THR A 94 12.50 3.71 6.17
C THR A 94 12.88 4.36 4.82
N LYS A 95 13.42 5.58 4.79
CA LYS A 95 13.86 6.23 3.53
C LYS A 95 14.80 5.39 2.69
N SER A 96 15.79 4.74 3.30
CA SER A 96 16.75 3.92 2.55
C SER A 96 16.10 2.65 1.99
N ALA A 97 15.11 2.09 2.70
CA ALA A 97 14.29 1.00 2.18
C ALA A 97 13.53 1.47 0.94
N MET A 98 12.84 2.63 0.98
CA MET A 98 12.12 3.17 -0.18
C MET A 98 13.02 3.51 -1.38
N SER A 99 14.24 4.00 -1.13
CA SER A 99 15.19 4.29 -2.21
C SER A 99 15.79 3.04 -2.87
N THR A 100 15.57 1.86 -2.30
CA THR A 100 16.03 0.55 -2.81
C THR A 100 14.89 -0.44 -3.06
N SER A 101 13.65 -0.06 -2.75
CA SER A 101 12.47 -0.96 -2.71
C SER A 101 12.09 -1.54 -4.06
N CYS A 102 12.40 -0.83 -5.15
CA CYS A 102 12.08 -1.28 -6.50
C CYS A 102 13.20 -2.12 -7.15
N SER A 103 14.34 -2.34 -6.46
CA SER A 103 15.46 -3.15 -6.97
C SER A 103 15.28 -4.65 -6.74
N ASP A 104 14.67 -5.03 -5.62
CA ASP A 104 14.43 -6.42 -5.24
C ASP A 104 13.00 -6.85 -5.60
N LEU A 105 12.73 -6.97 -6.91
CA LEU A 105 11.44 -7.46 -7.41
C LEU A 105 11.34 -8.99 -7.30
N VAL A 106 11.19 -9.48 -6.07
CA VAL A 106 10.56 -10.78 -5.79
C VAL A 106 9.03 -10.66 -5.82
N VAL A 107 8.51 -9.45 -5.56
CA VAL A 107 7.13 -9.03 -5.83
C VAL A 107 7.10 -8.46 -7.25
N GLY A 108 6.27 -9.01 -8.14
CA GLY A 108 6.39 -8.86 -9.60
C GLY A 108 6.64 -7.44 -10.13
N SER A 109 7.34 -7.34 -11.27
CA SER A 109 7.45 -6.10 -12.06
C SER A 109 6.41 -6.09 -13.18
N CYS A 110 5.61 -5.03 -13.26
CA CYS A 110 4.54 -4.91 -14.27
C CYS A 110 5.04 -4.18 -15.54
N SER A 111 6.31 -3.77 -15.53
CA SER A 111 7.08 -3.44 -16.72
C SER A 111 8.13 -4.53 -16.94
N SER A 112 8.56 -4.73 -18.18
CA SER A 112 9.60 -5.66 -18.59
C SER A 112 10.92 -5.54 -17.79
N GLY A 113 10.96 -6.12 -16.59
CA GLY A 113 12.08 -6.13 -15.65
C GLY A 113 12.17 -4.90 -14.74
N ALA A 114 12.69 -5.11 -13.52
CA ALA A 114 13.13 -4.07 -12.58
C ALA A 114 13.98 -2.96 -13.23
N GLY A 115 14.67 -3.30 -14.33
CA GLY A 115 15.49 -2.37 -15.12
C GLY A 115 14.74 -1.20 -15.77
N ALA A 116 13.40 -1.20 -15.84
CA ALA A 116 12.65 -0.08 -16.40
C ALA A 116 12.47 1.11 -15.45
N PHE A 117 12.56 0.90 -14.12
CA PHE A 117 12.24 1.92 -13.11
C PHE A 117 13.39 2.29 -12.16
N GLY A 118 14.54 1.62 -12.24
CA GLY A 118 15.71 1.91 -11.42
C GLY A 118 15.75 1.12 -10.12
N ALA A 119 16.65 1.49 -9.20
CA ALA A 119 16.86 0.73 -7.97
C ALA A 119 15.77 0.96 -6.90
N GLY A 120 14.93 1.97 -7.05
CA GLY A 120 13.96 2.39 -6.03
C GLY A 120 13.38 3.76 -6.37
N ASP A 121 12.66 4.32 -5.42
CA ASP A 121 12.03 5.63 -5.58
C ASP A 121 13.05 6.77 -5.59
N SER A 122 12.79 7.81 -6.38
CA SER A 122 13.56 9.04 -6.33
C SER A 122 13.31 9.81 -5.04
N GLY A 123 14.20 10.75 -4.69
CA GLY A 123 14.00 11.62 -3.53
C GLY A 123 12.69 12.43 -3.61
N GLU A 124 12.29 12.82 -4.81
CA GLU A 124 11.00 13.47 -5.06
C GLU A 124 9.82 12.53 -4.80
N GLN A 125 9.87 11.27 -5.25
CA GLN A 125 8.81 10.28 -5.00
C GLN A 125 8.67 9.97 -3.51
N ILE A 126 9.80 9.81 -2.80
CA ILE A 126 9.82 9.65 -1.34
C ILE A 126 9.19 10.87 -0.66
N GLY A 127 9.53 12.09 -1.10
CA GLY A 127 8.89 13.31 -0.60
C GLY A 127 7.39 13.39 -0.90
N GLN A 128 6.95 12.88 -2.05
CA GLN A 128 5.53 12.81 -2.40
C GLN A 128 4.75 11.83 -1.52
N ILE A 129 5.36 10.70 -1.14
CA ILE A 129 4.80 9.76 -0.17
C ILE A 129 4.62 10.44 1.20
N TRP A 130 5.62 11.17 1.70
CA TRP A 130 5.49 11.95 2.94
C TRP A 130 4.29 12.89 2.89
N ASN A 131 4.19 13.70 1.84
CA ASN A 131 3.09 14.65 1.68
C ASN A 131 1.74 13.96 1.68
N ALA A 132 1.64 12.82 0.98
CA ALA A 132 0.43 12.03 0.90
C ALA A 132 0.05 11.43 2.26
N ILE A 133 1.02 10.90 3.04
CA ILE A 133 0.76 10.39 4.39
C ILE A 133 0.19 11.50 5.28
N GLN A 134 0.84 12.67 5.33
CA GLN A 134 0.37 13.75 6.20
C GLN A 134 -1.04 14.20 5.82
N GLN A 135 -1.31 14.35 4.51
CA GLN A 135 -2.63 14.74 4.02
C GLN A 135 -3.70 13.70 4.37
N VAL A 136 -3.44 12.42 4.09
CA VAL A 136 -4.43 11.36 4.26
C VAL A 136 -4.64 11.02 5.73
N ALA A 137 -3.59 11.08 6.56
CA ALA A 137 -3.71 10.93 8.01
C ALA A 137 -4.58 12.05 8.61
N GLU A 138 -4.41 13.29 8.16
CA GLU A 138 -5.22 14.42 8.63
C GLU A 138 -6.70 14.29 8.23
N SER A 139 -7.00 13.86 7.00
CA SER A 139 -8.39 13.71 6.54
C SER A 139 -9.10 12.47 7.09
N SER A 140 -8.38 11.36 7.22
CA SER A 140 -8.93 10.06 7.67
C SER A 140 -8.92 9.88 9.18
N LEU A 141 -8.12 10.66 9.91
CA LEU A 141 -7.85 10.49 11.34
C LEU A 141 -7.19 9.15 11.70
N VAL A 142 -6.60 8.43 10.74
CA VAL A 142 -5.74 7.26 11.02
C VAL A 142 -4.37 7.75 11.47
N ASP A 143 -3.75 7.08 12.44
CA ASP A 143 -2.39 7.41 12.88
C ASP A 143 -1.38 7.27 11.71
N HIS A 144 -0.66 8.35 11.40
CA HIS A 144 0.28 8.40 10.28
C HIS A 144 1.39 7.33 10.32
N ARG A 145 1.78 6.83 11.50
CA ARG A 145 2.75 5.74 11.63
C ARG A 145 2.17 4.44 11.12
N TYR A 146 0.88 4.21 11.37
CA TYR A 146 0.21 3.01 10.89
C TYR A 146 0.02 3.03 9.37
N ILE A 147 -0.25 4.20 8.78
CA ILE A 147 -0.25 4.36 7.31
C ILE A 147 1.15 4.02 6.75
N LEU A 148 2.22 4.56 7.35
CA LEU A 148 3.59 4.25 6.92
C LEU A 148 3.93 2.77 7.11
N ALA A 149 3.59 2.15 8.25
CA ALA A 149 3.81 0.73 8.50
C ALA A 149 3.19 -0.14 7.41
N THR A 150 1.96 0.19 7.02
CA THR A 150 1.21 -0.50 5.97
C THR A 150 1.88 -0.33 4.61
N ILE A 151 2.29 0.88 4.23
CA ILE A 151 3.02 1.11 2.96
C ILE A 151 4.31 0.27 2.88
N ILE A 152 5.07 0.21 3.97
CA ILE A 152 6.30 -0.59 3.99
C ILE A 152 6.00 -2.09 3.96
N GLN A 153 4.93 -2.55 4.64
CA GLN A 153 4.51 -3.94 4.60
C GLN A 153 4.06 -4.37 3.20
N GLU A 154 3.28 -3.53 2.52
CA GLU A 154 2.62 -3.89 1.26
C GLU A 154 3.52 -3.75 0.03
N SER A 155 4.43 -2.77 0.04
CA SER A 155 5.23 -2.45 -1.16
C SER A 155 6.68 -2.12 -0.89
N SER A 156 7.13 -2.17 0.38
CA SER A 156 8.40 -1.55 0.82
C SER A 156 8.49 -0.05 0.44
N GLY A 157 7.34 0.57 0.14
CA GLY A 157 7.20 1.92 -0.40
C GLY A 157 7.51 2.10 -1.89
N CYS A 158 7.67 1.05 -2.69
CA CYS A 158 7.91 1.20 -4.14
C CYS A 158 6.65 1.73 -4.87
N VAL A 159 6.68 2.96 -5.41
CA VAL A 159 5.51 3.50 -6.14
C VAL A 159 5.18 2.73 -7.41
N ASN A 160 6.15 2.01 -7.98
CA ASN A 160 6.00 1.21 -9.20
C ASN A 160 5.66 -0.28 -8.93
N VAL A 161 5.30 -0.63 -7.70
CA VAL A 161 4.95 -2.01 -7.33
C VAL A 161 3.84 -2.59 -8.21
N CYS A 162 3.93 -3.87 -8.56
CA CYS A 162 2.81 -4.56 -9.21
C CYS A 162 1.60 -4.66 -8.30
N ALA A 163 0.44 -4.86 -8.91
CA ALA A 163 -0.70 -5.35 -8.17
C ALA A 163 -0.46 -6.79 -7.72
N SER A 164 -0.84 -7.10 -6.49
CA SER A 164 -0.96 -8.47 -6.00
C SER A 164 -2.23 -9.09 -6.58
N THR A 165 -2.14 -10.37 -6.92
CA THR A 165 -3.25 -11.08 -7.54
C THR A 165 -4.33 -11.36 -6.52
N ASN A 166 -5.58 -11.03 -6.85
CA ASN A 166 -6.70 -11.39 -6.01
C ASN A 166 -6.94 -12.91 -6.06
N PRO A 167 -7.08 -13.60 -4.91
CA PRO A 167 -7.39 -15.03 -4.90
C PRO A 167 -8.75 -15.35 -5.52
N ASP A 168 -9.70 -14.41 -5.52
CA ASP A 168 -10.94 -14.49 -6.29
C ASP A 168 -10.72 -13.88 -7.70
N PRO A 169 -10.65 -14.69 -8.76
CA PRO A 169 -10.41 -14.19 -10.12
C PRO A 169 -11.60 -13.38 -10.70
N SER A 170 -12.72 -13.28 -9.98
CA SER A 170 -13.84 -12.40 -10.34
C SER A 170 -13.70 -10.98 -9.79
N GLN A 171 -12.74 -10.75 -8.89
CA GLN A 171 -12.42 -9.44 -8.33
C GLN A 171 -11.16 -8.87 -9.00
N PRO A 172 -11.01 -7.54 -9.06
CA PRO A 172 -9.78 -6.94 -9.56
C PRO A 172 -8.61 -7.23 -8.62
N ASP A 173 -7.40 -7.23 -9.21
CA ASP A 173 -6.15 -7.26 -8.46
C ASP A 173 -6.01 -6.02 -7.56
N ASN A 174 -5.07 -6.07 -6.62
CA ASN A 174 -4.89 -5.06 -5.59
C ASN A 174 -3.63 -4.20 -5.84
N PRO A 175 -3.74 -3.03 -6.51
CA PRO A 175 -2.58 -2.22 -6.89
C PRO A 175 -2.13 -1.19 -5.83
N GLY A 176 -0.98 -0.58 -6.13
CA GLY A 176 -0.52 0.65 -5.49
C GLY A 176 0.30 0.42 -4.23
N LEU A 177 0.72 1.52 -3.59
CA LEU A 177 1.62 1.50 -2.43
C LEU A 177 1.11 0.69 -1.23
N MET A 178 -0.22 0.59 -1.11
CA MET A 178 -0.90 -0.14 -0.04
C MET A 178 -1.62 -1.39 -0.55
N GLN A 179 -1.43 -1.78 -1.82
CA GLN A 179 -2.07 -2.97 -2.42
C GLN A 179 -3.58 -3.02 -2.12
N SER A 180 -4.29 -1.94 -2.48
CA SER A 180 -5.68 -1.74 -2.10
C SER A 180 -6.64 -2.42 -3.07
N ASP A 181 -7.74 -2.98 -2.56
CA ASP A 181 -8.78 -3.62 -3.38
C ASP A 181 -9.33 -2.67 -4.45
N GLY A 182 -9.05 -2.96 -5.72
CA GLY A 182 -9.48 -2.16 -6.85
C GLY A 182 -8.96 -0.71 -6.84
N GLY A 183 -7.82 -0.48 -6.18
CA GLY A 183 -7.19 0.84 -6.10
C GLY A 183 -6.59 1.33 -7.42
N VAL A 184 -5.91 2.47 -7.37
CA VAL A 184 -5.15 3.01 -8.50
C VAL A 184 -3.68 2.59 -8.49
N THR A 185 -3.02 2.71 -9.64
CA THR A 185 -1.57 2.56 -9.79
C THR A 185 -0.89 3.92 -9.94
N PHE A 186 0.41 3.98 -9.66
CA PHE A 186 1.24 5.12 -10.02
C PHE A 186 1.20 5.43 -11.52
N VAL A 187 1.22 6.72 -11.88
CA VAL A 187 1.10 7.19 -13.27
C VAL A 187 2.39 7.06 -14.10
N GLY A 188 3.49 6.68 -13.46
CA GLY A 188 4.78 6.42 -14.07
C GLY A 188 5.75 7.60 -14.07
N ASN A 189 7.03 7.29 -14.22
CA ASN A 189 8.15 8.25 -14.08
C ASN A 189 8.16 9.35 -15.16
N SER A 190 7.48 9.16 -16.29
CA SER A 190 7.37 10.16 -17.37
C SER A 190 6.29 11.21 -17.14
N ALA A 191 5.40 11.01 -16.15
CA ALA A 191 4.37 11.99 -15.81
C ALA A 191 4.98 13.23 -15.12
N SER A 192 4.24 14.35 -15.09
CA SER A 192 4.69 15.53 -14.32
C SER A 192 4.74 15.22 -12.82
N GLN A 193 5.58 15.94 -12.08
CA GLN A 193 5.63 15.81 -10.61
C GLN A 193 4.27 16.03 -9.95
N SER A 194 3.44 16.93 -10.49
CA SER A 194 2.07 17.13 -9.98
C SER A 194 1.18 15.90 -10.18
N SER A 195 1.22 15.27 -11.37
CA SER A 195 0.45 14.06 -11.65
C SER A 195 0.96 12.86 -10.83
N GLN A 196 2.27 12.77 -10.61
CA GLN A 196 2.87 11.78 -9.73
C GLN A 196 2.35 11.93 -8.29
N GLN A 197 2.45 13.14 -7.72
CA GLN A 197 1.90 13.45 -6.40
C GLN A 197 0.41 13.09 -6.31
N THR A 198 -0.42 13.49 -7.29
CA THR A 198 -1.84 13.15 -7.30
C THR A 198 -2.07 11.64 -7.28
N SER A 199 -1.33 10.87 -8.08
CA SER A 199 -1.47 9.42 -8.10
C SER A 199 -1.01 8.76 -6.80
N ILE A 200 0.06 9.25 -6.18
CA ILE A 200 0.56 8.74 -4.89
C ILE A 200 -0.45 9.04 -3.79
N THR A 201 -0.97 10.27 -3.73
CA THR A 201 -2.04 10.62 -2.79
C THR A 201 -3.26 9.74 -2.98
N GLN A 202 -3.64 9.44 -4.22
CA GLN A 202 -4.78 8.55 -4.48
C GLN A 202 -4.53 7.11 -4.03
N MET A 203 -3.33 6.55 -4.23
CA MET A 203 -2.99 5.22 -3.72
C MET A 203 -3.16 5.13 -2.20
N LEU A 204 -2.79 6.19 -1.46
CA LEU A 204 -2.95 6.24 -0.01
C LEU A 204 -4.41 6.47 0.42
N ILE A 205 -5.19 7.26 -0.35
CA ILE A 205 -6.63 7.38 -0.14
C ILE A 205 -7.29 6.01 -0.25
N ASP A 206 -6.99 5.27 -1.32
CA ASP A 206 -7.60 3.95 -1.59
C ASP A 206 -7.27 2.97 -0.46
N GLY A 207 -6.01 2.91 0.00
CA GLY A 207 -5.62 1.99 1.08
C GLY A 207 -6.09 2.42 2.47
N THR A 208 -6.10 3.72 2.75
CA THR A 208 -6.47 4.21 4.08
C THR A 208 -7.98 4.33 4.26
N GLN A 209 -8.67 4.84 3.25
CA GLN A 209 -10.09 5.23 3.33
C GLN A 209 -11.00 4.27 2.56
N GLY A 210 -10.42 3.26 1.90
CA GLY A 210 -11.13 2.24 1.12
C GLY A 210 -11.52 2.72 -0.27
N THR A 211 -11.95 1.76 -1.09
CA THR A 211 -12.48 1.99 -2.44
C THR A 211 -13.96 1.68 -2.48
N ALA A 212 -14.56 1.66 -3.69
CA ALA A 212 -15.91 1.16 -3.86
C ALA A 212 -16.00 -0.38 -3.81
N LEU A 213 -14.85 -1.07 -3.86
CA LEU A 213 -14.74 -2.51 -3.99
C LEU A 213 -14.33 -3.18 -2.68
N GLY A 214 -13.51 -2.50 -1.87
CA GLY A 214 -13.07 -3.03 -0.60
C GLY A 214 -12.78 -1.97 0.47
N ASP A 215 -12.67 -2.48 1.69
CA ASP A 215 -12.40 -1.71 2.89
C ASP A 215 -10.94 -1.22 2.94
N GLY A 216 -10.75 -0.04 3.52
CA GLY A 216 -9.43 0.47 3.87
C GLY A 216 -9.17 0.39 5.38
N LEU A 217 -8.04 0.97 5.81
CA LEU A 217 -7.68 1.03 7.23
C LEU A 217 -8.80 1.63 8.10
N VAL A 218 -9.49 2.68 7.63
CA VAL A 218 -10.57 3.35 8.37
C VAL A 218 -11.69 2.39 8.77
N GLN A 219 -12.12 1.51 7.86
CA GLN A 219 -13.22 0.58 8.08
C GLN A 219 -12.81 -0.46 9.13
N CYS A 220 -11.65 -1.08 8.94
CA CYS A 220 -11.08 -2.03 9.89
C CYS A 220 -10.84 -1.39 11.28
N ILE A 221 -10.33 -0.16 11.35
CA ILE A 221 -10.15 0.56 12.63
C ILE A 221 -11.49 0.88 13.28
N ASN A 222 -12.50 1.26 12.51
CA ASN A 222 -13.83 1.54 13.06
C ASN A 222 -14.50 0.28 13.60
N GLN A 223 -14.23 -0.88 13.00
CA GLN A 223 -14.75 -2.17 13.44
C GLN A 223 -14.08 -2.66 14.73
N TYR A 224 -12.74 -2.62 14.82
CA TYR A 224 -11.99 -3.24 15.91
C TYR A 224 -11.43 -2.28 16.96
N GLY A 225 -11.28 -1.01 16.62
CA GLY A 225 -10.84 0.03 17.56
C GLY A 225 -9.35 -0.03 17.94
N ASN A 226 -8.52 -0.81 17.26
CA ASN A 226 -7.05 -0.85 17.46
C ASN A 226 -6.35 -1.23 16.15
N ILE A 227 -5.04 -0.98 16.05
CA ILE A 227 -4.30 -1.21 14.80
C ILE A 227 -4.03 -2.69 14.51
N TYR A 228 -4.02 -3.57 15.53
CA TYR A 228 -3.56 -4.95 15.36
C TYR A 228 -4.65 -5.85 14.76
N GLU A 229 -5.85 -5.79 15.31
CA GLU A 229 -7.02 -6.41 14.68
C GLU A 229 -7.35 -5.72 13.35
N ALA A 230 -7.17 -4.41 13.26
CA ALA A 230 -7.35 -3.71 11.99
C ALA A 230 -6.34 -4.15 10.92
N ALA A 231 -5.10 -4.47 11.29
CA ALA A 231 -4.08 -5.00 10.39
C ALA A 231 -4.47 -6.38 9.86
N ARG A 232 -4.96 -7.27 10.72
CA ARG A 232 -5.48 -8.59 10.30
C ARG A 232 -6.70 -8.45 9.37
N CYS A 233 -7.62 -7.56 9.72
CA CYS A 233 -8.78 -7.21 8.88
C CYS A 233 -8.36 -6.69 7.51
N TYR A 234 -7.37 -5.78 7.44
CA TYR A 234 -6.89 -5.23 6.18
C TYR A 234 -6.26 -6.31 5.27
N ASN A 235 -5.44 -7.18 5.85
CA ASN A 235 -4.73 -8.23 5.11
C ASN A 235 -5.65 -9.36 4.63
N SER A 236 -6.59 -9.80 5.48
CA SER A 236 -7.34 -11.05 5.24
C SER A 236 -8.86 -10.89 5.15
N GLY A 237 -9.41 -9.73 5.53
CA GLY A 237 -10.85 -9.50 5.62
C GLY A 237 -11.57 -10.25 6.78
N SER A 238 -10.87 -11.15 7.48
CA SER A 238 -11.37 -11.91 8.64
C SER A 238 -10.42 -11.71 9.82
N VAL A 239 -10.88 -11.94 11.05
CA VAL A 239 -10.05 -11.78 12.25
C VAL A 239 -10.44 -12.81 13.31
N ASP A 240 -9.51 -13.68 13.69
CA ASP A 240 -9.55 -14.37 14.99
C ASP A 240 -8.96 -13.47 16.08
N SER A 241 -9.81 -12.76 16.82
CA SER A 241 -9.39 -11.88 17.92
C SER A 241 -8.65 -12.61 19.06
N GLY A 242 -8.75 -13.95 19.13
CA GLY A 242 -8.01 -14.77 20.08
C GLY A 242 -6.59 -15.13 19.63
N ASN A 243 -6.31 -15.05 18.32
CA ASN A 243 -5.04 -15.42 17.71
C ASN A 243 -4.76 -14.59 16.45
N LEU A 244 -4.11 -13.43 16.60
CA LEU A 244 -3.82 -12.55 15.46
C LEU A 244 -2.74 -13.08 14.50
N ASN A 245 -2.09 -14.19 14.86
CA ASN A 245 -1.17 -14.92 14.01
C ASN A 245 -1.87 -15.97 13.15
N ASP A 246 -3.18 -16.20 13.33
CA ASP A 246 -3.97 -16.91 12.33
C ASP A 246 -4.08 -16.02 11.09
N GLY A 247 -3.49 -16.47 9.99
CA GLY A 247 -3.49 -15.78 8.71
C GLY A 247 -4.89 -15.58 8.13
N GLU A 248 -5.86 -16.40 8.54
CA GLU A 248 -7.20 -16.47 7.95
C GLU A 248 -7.15 -16.66 6.41
N GLY A 249 -6.14 -17.42 5.94
CA GLY A 249 -5.87 -17.65 4.52
C GLY A 249 -4.96 -16.60 3.85
N ALA A 250 -4.52 -15.58 4.58
CA ALA A 250 -3.52 -14.60 4.15
C ALA A 250 -2.19 -14.77 4.92
N THR A 251 -1.31 -13.76 4.88
CA THR A 251 0.02 -13.83 5.52
C THR A 251 -0.08 -13.91 7.04
N ASP A 252 0.43 -14.99 7.65
CA ASP A 252 0.40 -15.22 9.10
C ASP A 252 1.15 -14.13 9.88
N SER A 253 2.35 -13.73 9.41
CA SER A 253 3.23 -12.78 10.10
C SER A 253 2.73 -11.34 10.14
N TYR A 254 1.73 -10.97 9.33
CA TYR A 254 1.39 -9.59 9.01
C TYR A 254 1.19 -8.69 10.23
N VAL A 255 0.46 -9.15 11.25
CA VAL A 255 0.20 -8.36 12.46
C VAL A 255 1.46 -8.18 13.29
N ASN A 256 2.31 -9.22 13.38
CA ASN A 256 3.62 -9.13 14.02
C ASN A 256 4.54 -8.17 13.27
N ASP A 257 4.55 -8.20 11.94
CA ASP A 257 5.36 -7.31 11.12
C ASP A 257 4.94 -5.84 11.28
N ILE A 258 3.64 -5.57 11.34
CA ILE A 258 3.11 -4.23 11.64
C ILE A 258 3.56 -3.79 13.04
N ALA A 259 3.39 -4.63 14.06
CA ALA A 259 3.78 -4.31 15.43
C ALA A 259 5.27 -3.99 15.56
N ASN A 260 6.12 -4.79 14.92
CA ASN A 260 7.56 -4.58 14.91
C ASN A 260 7.94 -3.28 14.21
N ARG A 261 7.30 -2.92 13.08
CA ARG A 261 7.51 -1.62 12.42
C ARG A 261 7.12 -0.45 13.31
N MET A 262 6.01 -0.57 14.04
CA MET A 262 5.59 0.45 15.01
C MET A 262 6.60 0.65 16.15
N THR A 263 7.48 -0.34 16.39
CA THR A 263 8.55 -0.29 17.40
C THR A 263 9.97 -0.12 16.82
N GLY A 264 10.10 0.11 15.50
CA GLY A 264 11.37 0.48 14.86
C GLY A 264 12.09 -0.60 14.05
N TRP A 265 11.47 -1.75 13.80
CA TRP A 265 12.00 -2.78 12.90
C TRP A 265 11.91 -2.37 11.43
N VAL A 266 13.00 -2.49 10.68
CA VAL A 266 13.04 -2.24 9.22
C VAL A 266 13.97 -3.21 8.48
N TYR A 267 15.17 -3.51 9.00
CA TYR A 267 16.21 -4.24 8.24
C TYR A 267 16.66 -5.54 8.89
N ALA A 268 16.47 -5.72 10.19
CA ALA A 268 16.78 -6.99 10.82
C ALA A 268 15.97 -8.13 10.19
N ASP A 269 16.54 -9.34 10.17
CA ASP A 269 15.85 -10.49 9.57
C ASP A 269 14.48 -10.69 10.20
N GLN A 270 13.46 -10.89 9.35
CA GLN A 270 12.13 -11.29 9.80
C GLN A 270 12.23 -12.71 10.35
N SER A 271 12.03 -12.88 11.65
CA SER A 271 12.18 -14.17 12.34
C SER A 271 10.83 -14.75 12.80
N PHE A 272 9.75 -14.51 12.04
CA PHE A 272 8.40 -14.97 12.39
C PHE A 272 8.30 -16.50 12.49
N ASP A 273 9.03 -17.25 11.66
CA ASP A 273 9.06 -18.73 11.73
C ASP A 273 9.69 -19.28 13.02
N GLN A 274 10.27 -18.40 13.84
CA GLN A 274 10.78 -18.72 15.18
C GLN A 274 9.79 -18.35 16.29
N CYS A 275 8.65 -17.77 15.90
CA CYS A 275 7.44 -17.68 16.68
C CYS A 275 6.59 -18.96 16.44
#